data_AF-A0A132HSH4-F1
#
_entry.id   AF-A0A132HSH4-F1
#
_cell.length_a   1.000
_cell.length_b   1.000
_cell.length_c   1.000
_cell.angle_alpha   90.00
_cell.angle_beta   90.00
_cell.angle_gamma   90.00
#
_symmetry.space_group_name_H-M   'P 1'
#
loop_
_entity.id
_entity.type
_entity.pdbx_description
1 polymer ?
#
loop_
_entity_poly.entity_id
_entity_poly.type
_entity_poly.pdbx_seq_one_letter_code
_entity_poly.pdbx_strand_id
1 'polypeptide(L)'
;MSAFQHTELAGGRWAEMTLAEQMLNIGSEVSRANRWKSKGNEEQCHRAADRALELISLTIDAQRGKHDLGEFCRLYEVLADYYYGDNIYQTDPVKLQRSFDIFYATETSRQ
;
A
#
# COMPACT_ATOMS: atom_id res chain seq x y z
N MET A 1 2.29 8.16 -18.54
CA MET A 1 2.02 6.72 -18.35
C MET A 1 3.21 6.14 -17.62
N SER A 2 3.11 5.94 -16.30
CA SER A 2 4.17 5.23 -15.57
C SER A 2 4.07 3.76 -15.96
N ALA A 3 5.19 3.16 -16.36
CA ALA A 3 5.27 1.72 -16.52
C ALA A 3 4.98 1.08 -15.15
N PHE A 4 4.10 0.06 -15.10
CA PHE A 4 3.84 -0.64 -13.86
C PHE A 4 5.16 -1.24 -13.34
N GLN A 5 5.55 -0.94 -12.10
CA GLN A 5 6.76 -1.51 -11.50
C GLN A 5 6.53 -3.00 -11.19
N HIS A 6 5.30 -3.39 -10.89
CA HIS A 6 4.89 -4.79 -10.78
C HIS A 6 4.14 -5.27 -12.02
N THR A 7 4.86 -5.47 -13.12
CA THR A 7 4.29 -5.88 -14.41
C THR A 7 3.49 -7.19 -14.34
N GLU A 8 3.91 -8.17 -13.54
CA GLU A 8 3.18 -9.45 -13.38
C GLU A 8 1.91 -9.30 -12.53
N LEU A 9 1.94 -8.48 -11.48
CA LEU A 9 0.76 -8.23 -10.64
C LEU A 9 -0.30 -7.44 -11.43
N ALA A 10 0.15 -6.42 -12.17
CA ALA A 10 -0.68 -5.68 -13.10
C ALA A 10 -1.20 -6.54 -14.27
N GLY A 11 -0.55 -7.67 -14.56
CA GLY A 11 -0.96 -8.65 -15.57
C GLY A 11 -2.14 -9.54 -15.19
N GLY A 12 -2.78 -9.32 -14.03
CA GLY A 12 -4.03 -9.98 -13.62
C GLY A 12 -3.92 -10.77 -12.31
N ARG A 13 -2.71 -11.18 -11.92
CA ARG A 13 -2.47 -11.96 -10.69
C ARG A 13 -2.93 -11.23 -9.43
N TRP A 14 -2.86 -9.90 -9.41
CA TRP A 14 -3.30 -9.11 -8.25
C TRP A 14 -4.78 -9.32 -7.92
N ALA A 15 -5.63 -9.48 -8.94
CA ALA A 15 -7.07 -9.65 -8.75
C ALA A 15 -7.47 -11.04 -8.23
N GLU A 16 -6.55 -12.01 -8.32
CA GLU A 16 -6.73 -13.38 -7.81
C GLU A 16 -6.40 -13.50 -6.32
N MET A 17 -5.66 -12.54 -5.77
CA MET A 17 -5.26 -12.51 -4.36
C MET A 17 -6.44 -12.14 -3.46
N THR A 18 -6.44 -12.66 -2.23
CA THR A 18 -7.40 -12.22 -1.20
C THR A 18 -7.15 -10.76 -0.83
N LEU A 19 -8.17 -10.08 -0.30
CA LEU A 19 -7.99 -8.72 0.19
C LEU A 19 -6.89 -8.64 1.26
N ALA A 20 -6.77 -9.64 2.13
CA ALA A 20 -5.72 -9.68 3.14
C ALA A 20 -4.33 -9.82 2.50
N GLU A 21 -4.15 -10.70 1.51
CA GLU A 21 -2.90 -10.81 0.76
C GLU A 21 -2.54 -9.49 0.06
N GLN A 22 -3.50 -8.79 -0.54
CA GLN A 22 -3.29 -7.47 -1.14
C GLN A 22 -2.81 -6.45 -0.09
N MET A 23 -3.48 -6.39 1.07
CA MET A 23 -3.10 -5.49 2.17
C MET A 23 -1.72 -5.81 2.73
N LEU A 24 -1.34 -7.09 2.84
CA LEU A 24 -0.01 -7.52 3.29
C LEU A 24 1.11 -7.07 2.34
N ASN A 25 0.86 -7.12 1.04
CA ASN A 25 1.82 -6.63 0.04
C ASN A 25 1.95 -5.11 0.08
N ILE A 26 0.84 -4.37 0.20
CA ILE A 26 0.86 -2.90 0.39
C ILE A 26 1.63 -2.55 1.67
N GLY A 27 1.31 -3.20 2.79
CA GLY A 27 1.97 -2.99 4.08
C GLY A 27 3.48 -3.25 4.04
N SER A 28 3.93 -4.18 3.18
CA SER A 28 5.35 -4.46 2.97
C SER A 28 6.09 -3.34 2.22
N GLU A 29 5.43 -2.68 1.26
CA GLU A 29 5.98 -1.49 0.58
C GLU A 29 5.98 -0.27 1.50
N VAL A 30 4.93 -0.06 2.29
CA VAL A 30 4.84 0.99 3.32
C VAL A 30 5.96 0.84 4.35
N SER A 31 6.20 -0.38 4.84
CA SER A 31 7.30 -0.68 5.75
C SER A 31 8.66 -0.32 5.16
N ARG A 32 8.88 -0.67 3.88
CA ARG A 32 10.11 -0.33 3.15
C ARG A 32 10.28 1.18 2.97
N ALA A 33 9.21 1.89 2.61
CA ALA A 33 9.24 3.35 2.48
C ALA A 33 9.58 4.02 3.82
N ASN A 34 8.92 3.62 4.92
CA ASN A 34 9.20 4.11 6.27
C ASN A 34 10.66 3.88 6.69
N ARG A 35 11.22 2.69 6.38
CA ARG A 35 12.61 2.35 6.67
C ARG A 35 13.61 3.21 5.91
N TRP A 36 13.31 3.62 4.68
CA TRP A 36 14.19 4.50 3.91
C TRP A 36 14.03 5.97 4.31
N LYS A 37 12.79 6.40 4.60
CA LYS A 37 12.51 7.73 5.16
C LYS A 37 13.27 7.97 6.46
N SER A 38 13.28 7.01 7.38
CA SER A 38 14.01 7.13 8.66
C SER A 38 15.54 7.19 8.51
N LYS A 39 16.06 6.77 7.35
CA LYS A 39 17.48 6.88 6.99
C LYS A 39 17.82 8.15 6.19
N GLY A 40 16.83 9.02 5.92
CA GLY A 40 17.00 10.20 5.08
C GLY A 40 17.28 9.86 3.61
N ASN A 41 16.94 8.65 3.14
CA ASN A 41 17.11 8.26 1.74
C ASN A 41 15.80 8.46 0.98
N GLU A 42 15.60 9.68 0.48
CA GLU A 42 14.37 10.09 -0.21
C GLU A 42 14.13 9.29 -1.49
N GLU A 43 15.16 9.04 -2.30
CA GLU A 43 15.04 8.28 -3.55
C GLU A 43 14.46 6.87 -3.31
N GLN A 44 15.02 6.15 -2.34
CA GLN A 44 14.54 4.80 -2.01
C GLN A 44 13.21 4.82 -1.27
N CYS A 45 12.92 5.86 -0.51
CA CYS A 45 11.62 6.10 0.10
C CYS A 45 10.55 6.25 -0.99
N HIS A 46 10.74 7.17 -1.93
CA HIS A 46 9.79 7.42 -3.02
C HIS A 46 9.60 6.19 -3.90
N ARG A 47 10.67 5.47 -4.26
CA ARG A 47 10.52 4.21 -5.01
C ARG A 47 9.63 3.17 -4.32
N ALA A 48 9.69 3.07 -2.99
CA ALA A 48 8.82 2.16 -2.24
C ALA A 48 7.40 2.73 -2.07
N ALA A 49 7.26 4.04 -1.88
CA ALA A 49 5.97 4.71 -1.82
C ALA A 49 5.20 4.61 -3.15
N ASP A 50 5.87 4.83 -4.29
CA ASP A 50 5.29 4.64 -5.63
C ASP A 50 4.72 3.24 -5.81
N ARG A 51 5.45 2.21 -5.34
CA ARG A 51 4.99 0.82 -5.36
C ARG A 51 3.76 0.63 -4.48
N ALA A 52 3.75 1.17 -3.26
CA ALA A 52 2.58 1.09 -2.39
C ALA A 52 1.33 1.72 -3.04
N LEU A 53 1.48 2.90 -3.64
CA LEU A 53 0.41 3.62 -4.34
C LEU A 53 -0.08 2.87 -5.59
N GLU A 54 0.84 2.26 -6.34
CA GLU A 54 0.50 1.36 -7.45
C GLU A 54 -0.35 0.18 -6.98
N LEU A 55 0.07 -0.51 -5.92
CA LEU A 55 -0.66 -1.67 -5.38
C LEU A 55 -2.04 -1.29 -4.83
N ILE A 56 -2.19 -0.11 -4.24
CA ILE A 56 -3.50 0.42 -3.84
C ILE A 56 -4.37 0.68 -5.07
N SER A 57 -3.81 1.25 -6.14
CA SER A 57 -4.53 1.47 -7.40
C SER A 57 -5.03 0.15 -8.00
N LEU A 58 -4.16 -0.87 -8.04
CA LEU A 58 -4.55 -2.22 -8.48
C LEU A 58 -5.61 -2.84 -7.57
N THR A 59 -5.58 -2.55 -6.26
CA THR A 59 -6.59 -3.02 -5.30
C THR A 59 -7.95 -2.37 -5.55
N ILE A 60 -8.00 -1.06 -5.82
CA ILE A 60 -9.23 -0.35 -6.17
C ILE A 60 -9.91 -1.01 -7.37
N ASP A 61 -9.13 -1.36 -8.39
CA ASP A 61 -9.67 -2.05 -9.57
C ASP A 61 -10.08 -3.50 -9.27
N ALA A 62 -9.28 -4.26 -8.51
CA ALA A 62 -9.58 -5.65 -8.15
C ALA A 62 -10.81 -5.81 -7.23
N GLN A 63 -11.11 -4.80 -6.40
CA GLN A 63 -12.21 -4.79 -5.44
C GLN A 63 -13.46 -4.05 -5.95
N ARG A 64 -13.41 -3.52 -7.18
CA ARG A 64 -14.55 -2.85 -7.82
C ARG A 64 -15.77 -3.78 -7.87
N GLY A 65 -16.89 -3.30 -7.32
CA GLY A 65 -18.14 -4.06 -7.24
C GLY A 65 -18.20 -5.11 -6.13
N LYS A 66 -17.12 -5.30 -5.36
CA LYS A 66 -17.06 -6.21 -4.19
C LYS A 66 -17.08 -5.45 -2.86
N HIS A 67 -16.47 -4.28 -2.80
CA HIS A 67 -16.35 -3.44 -1.60
C HIS A 67 -16.61 -1.97 -1.91
N ASP A 68 -16.87 -1.17 -0.86
CA ASP A 68 -16.78 0.28 -0.96
C ASP A 68 -15.32 0.68 -1.20
N LEU A 69 -15.09 1.50 -2.23
CA LEU A 69 -13.76 1.90 -2.66
C LEU A 69 -13.22 3.12 -1.90
N GLY A 70 -14.09 3.82 -1.15
CA GLY A 70 -13.74 5.07 -0.48
C GLY A 70 -12.57 4.93 0.50
N GLU A 71 -12.49 3.81 1.21
CA GLU A 71 -11.38 3.56 2.15
C GLU A 71 -10.05 3.34 1.43
N PHE A 72 -10.04 2.65 0.28
CA PHE A 72 -8.83 2.47 -0.51
C PHE A 72 -8.36 3.77 -1.16
N CYS A 73 -9.28 4.58 -1.67
CA CYS A 73 -8.96 5.92 -2.20
C CYS A 73 -8.39 6.81 -1.10
N ARG A 74 -8.99 6.81 0.10
CA ARG A 74 -8.46 7.57 1.24
C ARG A 74 -7.08 7.08 1.66
N LEU A 75 -6.84 5.77 1.65
CA LEU A 75 -5.53 5.21 1.93
C LEU A 75 -4.49 5.71 0.92
N TYR A 76 -4.84 5.76 -0.37
CA TYR A 76 -4.00 6.33 -1.41
C TYR A 76 -3.64 7.80 -1.10
N GLU A 77 -4.64 8.63 -0.80
CA GLU A 77 -4.46 10.06 -0.48
C GLU A 77 -3.56 10.26 0.75
N VAL A 78 -3.80 9.50 1.83
CA VAL A 78 -3.03 9.57 3.06
C VAL A 78 -1.56 9.18 2.82
N LEU A 79 -1.29 8.12 2.05
CA LEU A 79 0.08 7.73 1.73
C LEU A 79 0.76 8.76 0.81
N ALA A 80 0.04 9.28 -0.18
CA ALA A 80 0.58 10.29 -1.09
C ALA A 80 0.97 11.57 -0.32
N ASP A 81 0.10 12.06 0.57
CA ASP A 81 0.39 13.21 1.44
C ASP A 81 1.55 12.92 2.40
N TYR A 82 1.62 11.74 3.01
CA TYR A 82 2.68 11.41 3.98
C TYR A 82 4.08 11.27 3.35
N TYR A 83 4.16 10.72 2.13
CA TYR A 83 5.44 10.50 1.46
C TYR A 83 5.88 11.69 0.61
N TYR A 84 4.96 12.41 -0.02
CA TYR A 84 5.27 13.46 -0.99
C TYR A 84 4.76 14.86 -0.61
N GLY A 85 3.87 14.95 0.37
CA GLY A 85 3.25 16.20 0.80
C GLY A 85 3.75 16.69 2.15
N ASP A 86 2.96 17.59 2.74
CA ASP A 86 3.26 18.25 4.01
C ASP A 86 2.76 17.45 5.23
N ASN A 87 2.28 16.22 5.01
CA ASN A 87 1.64 15.39 6.03
C ASN A 87 0.45 16.11 6.70
N ILE A 88 -0.42 16.72 5.90
CA ILE A 88 -1.64 17.43 6.32
C ILE A 88 -2.56 16.51 7.14
N TYR A 89 -2.59 15.22 6.82
CA TYR A 89 -3.37 14.23 7.58
C TYR A 89 -2.72 13.81 8.90
N GLN A 90 -1.56 14.37 9.27
CA GLN A 90 -0.83 14.11 10.51
C GLN A 90 -0.57 12.60 10.73
N THR A 91 -0.21 11.92 9.65
CA THR A 91 0.03 10.48 9.64
C THR A 91 1.19 10.11 10.55
N ASP A 92 0.94 9.16 11.43
CA ASP A 92 1.96 8.50 12.26
C ASP A 92 2.38 7.19 11.56
N PRO A 93 3.64 7.06 11.13
CA PRO A 93 4.10 5.87 10.39
C PRO A 93 4.00 4.57 11.19
N VAL A 94 4.09 4.63 12.52
CA VAL A 94 3.97 3.44 13.37
C VAL A 94 2.52 2.97 13.42
N LYS A 95 1.57 3.90 13.55
CA LYS A 95 0.14 3.57 13.51
C LYS A 95 -0.28 3.08 12.13
N LEU A 96 0.19 3.76 11.08
CA LEU A 96 -0.05 3.36 9.70
C LEU A 96 0.41 1.93 9.44
N GLN A 97 1.62 1.56 9.89
CA GLN A 97 2.12 0.19 9.74
C GLN A 97 1.22 -0.83 10.48
N ARG A 98 0.81 -0.52 11.71
CA ARG A 98 -0.08 -1.39 12.50
C ARG A 98 -1.42 -1.65 11.85
N SER A 99 -1.93 -0.70 11.06
CA SER A 99 -3.17 -0.90 10.28
C SER A 99 -3.05 -2.01 9.25
N PHE A 100 -1.84 -2.34 8.79
CA PHE A 100 -1.59 -3.50 7.93
C PHE A 100 -1.31 -4.77 8.72
N ASP A 101 -0.74 -4.65 9.91
CA ASP A 101 -0.34 -5.81 10.73
C ASP A 101 -1.53 -6.69 11.14
N ILE A 102 -2.73 -6.11 11.22
CA ILE A 102 -3.99 -6.83 11.52
C ILE A 102 -4.27 -7.94 10.48
N PHE A 103 -3.81 -7.78 9.24
CA PHE A 103 -4.04 -8.76 8.17
C PHE A 103 -3.09 -9.96 8.26
N TYR A 104 -1.95 -9.84 8.95
CA TYR A 104 -1.04 -10.98 9.18
C TYR A 104 -1.67 -12.00 10.13
N ALA A 105 -2.35 -11.54 11.17
CA ALA A 105 -3.04 -12.41 12.12
C ALA A 105 -4.20 -13.17 11.48
N THR A 106 -4.88 -12.57 10.50
CA THR A 106 -6.00 -13.19 9.80
C THR A 106 -5.57 -14.28 8.83
N GLU A 107 -4.39 -14.18 8.20
CA GLU A 107 -3.91 -15.21 7.26
C GLU A 107 -3.17 -16.36 7.96
N THR A 108 -2.49 -16.10 9.08
CA THR A 108 -1.89 -17.20 9.88
C THR A 108 -2.92 -18.06 10.61
N SER A 109 -4.16 -17.59 10.76
CA SER A 109 -5.27 -18.36 11.33
C SER A 109 -6.00 -19.26 10.33
N ARG A 110 -5.63 -19.21 9.03
CA ARG A 110 -6.23 -19.99 7.93
C ARG A 110 -5.35 -21.11 7.40
N GLN A 111 -4.09 -21.19 7.85
CA GLN A 111 -3.14 -22.28 7.52
C GLN A 111 -3.14 -23.34 8.62
#